data_AF-A0AA38FBC4-F1
#
_entry.id   AF-A0AA38FBC4-F1
#
_cell.length_a   1.000
_cell.length_b   1.000
_cell.length_c   1.000
_cell.angle_alpha   90.00
_cell.angle_beta   90.00
_cell.angle_gamma   90.00
#
_symmetry.space_group_name_H-M   'P 1'
#
loop_
_entity.id
_entity.type
_entity.pdbx_description
1 polymer ?
#
loop_
_entity_poly.entity_id
_entity_poly.type
_entity_poly.pdbx_seq_one_letter_code
_entity_poly.pdbx_strand_id
1 'polypeptide(L)' 'MQENGEGIEAPIAFMSCSLKEHELKMSQIEKHAYAVVRVVKQFRYYVLNSHTLVLFPDTAVKSILTQQELGEST' A
#
# COMPACT_ATOMS: atom_id res chain seq x y z
N MET A 1 12.85 7.95 7.04
CA MET A 1 11.59 8.39 7.67
C MET A 1 11.85 9.71 8.36
N GLN A 2 10.83 10.42 8.84
CA GLN A 2 11.02 11.72 9.47
C GLN A 2 11.39 11.53 10.94
N GLU A 3 12.50 12.12 11.36
CA GLU A 3 12.94 12.07 12.76
C GLU A 3 12.31 13.23 13.54
N ASN A 4 11.89 12.99 14.78
CA ASN A 4 11.49 14.05 15.68
C ASN A 4 12.72 14.86 16.15
N GLY A 5 12.51 15.91 16.94
CA GLY A 5 13.61 16.71 17.51
C GLY A 5 14.57 15.93 18.44
N GLU A 6 14.29 14.66 18.71
CA GLU A 6 15.07 13.75 19.55
C GLU A 6 15.77 12.64 18.71
N GLY A 7 15.70 12.71 17.38
CA GLY A 7 16.29 11.70 16.49
C GLY A 7 15.53 10.38 16.43
N ILE A 8 14.30 10.33 16.94
CA ILE A 8 13.45 9.14 16.93
C ILE A 8 12.57 9.16 15.68
N GLU A 9 12.50 8.01 15.03
CA GLU A 9 11.66 7.79 13.87
C GLU A 9 10.18 8.00 14.20
N ALA A 10 9.56 8.98 13.56
CA ALA A 10 8.19 9.38 13.82
C ALA A 10 7.31 9.22 12.55
N PRO A 11 6.02 8.83 12.73
CA PRO A 11 5.09 8.75 11.61
C PRO A 11 4.80 10.13 11.04
N ILE A 12 4.87 10.25 9.71
CA ILE A 12 4.59 11.50 8.99
C ILE A 12 3.10 11.78 8.83
N ALA A 13 2.30 10.72 8.80
CA ALA A 13 0.84 10.77 8.65
C ALA A 13 0.22 9.42 9.01
N PHE A 14 -1.05 9.45 9.41
CA PHE A 14 -1.89 8.27 9.58
C PHE A 14 -3.06 8.31 8.60
N MET A 15 -3.49 7.15 8.10
CA MET A 15 -4.66 7.01 7.25
C MET A 15 -5.50 5.83 7.71
N SER A 16 -6.81 6.04 7.74
CA SER A 16 -7.81 4.98 7.90
C SER A 16 -8.99 5.25 6.98
N CYS A 17 -9.77 4.21 6.68
CA CYS A 17 -10.92 4.36 5.82
C CYS A 17 -11.96 3.27 6.00
N SER A 18 -13.22 3.65 5.81
CA SER A 18 -14.32 2.71 5.68
C SER A 18 -14.32 2.06 4.31
N LEU A 19 -14.67 0.77 4.28
CA LEU A 19 -14.88 0.00 3.06
C LEU A 19 -16.31 0.23 2.53
N LYS A 20 -16.44 0.28 1.20
CA LYS A 20 -17.74 0.30 0.49
C LYS A 20 -18.32 -1.11 0.39
N GLU A 21 -19.61 -1.24 0.07
CA GLU A 21 -20.30 -2.54 0.00
C GLU A 21 -19.61 -3.58 -0.87
N HIS A 22 -19.07 -3.19 -2.03
CA HIS A 22 -18.34 -4.12 -2.91
C HIS A 22 -16.97 -4.51 -2.33
N GLU A 23 -16.30 -3.59 -1.65
CA GLU A 23 -15.01 -3.82 -1.00
C GLU A 23 -15.16 -4.73 0.24
N LEU A 24 -16.32 -4.68 0.90
CA LEU A 24 -16.64 -5.58 2.02
C LEU A 24 -16.73 -7.04 1.57
N LYS A 25 -17.16 -7.31 0.33
CA LYS A 25 -17.29 -8.65 -0.25
C LYS A 25 -15.96 -9.26 -0.70
N MET A 26 -14.90 -8.46 -0.80
CA MET A 26 -13.56 -8.93 -1.15
C MET A 26 -13.01 -9.89 -0.08
N SER A 27 -12.18 -10.83 -0.53
CA SER A 27 -11.34 -11.65 0.33
C SER A 27 -10.37 -10.79 1.15
N GLN A 28 -9.80 -11.34 2.22
CA GLN A 28 -8.82 -10.60 3.03
C GLN A 28 -7.58 -10.19 2.24
N ILE A 29 -7.12 -11.06 1.34
CA ILE A 29 -5.97 -10.79 0.48
C ILE A 29 -6.26 -9.61 -0.46
N GLU A 30 -7.43 -9.62 -1.11
CA GLU A 30 -7.87 -8.51 -1.98
C GLU A 30 -8.02 -7.21 -1.19
N LYS A 31 -8.54 -7.26 0.05
CA LYS A 31 -8.62 -6.09 0.94
C LYS A 31 -7.24 -5.53 1.27
N HIS A 32 -6.26 -6.39 1.57
CA HIS A 32 -4.89 -5.96 1.82
C HIS A 32 -4.25 -5.34 0.56
N ALA A 33 -4.40 -5.97 -0.60
CA ALA A 33 -3.90 -5.42 -1.86
C ALA A 33 -4.55 -4.06 -2.18
N TYR A 34 -5.88 -3.95 -2.00
CA TYR A 34 -6.62 -2.72 -2.17
C TYR A 34 -6.14 -1.62 -1.22
N ALA A 35 -5.90 -1.95 0.05
CA ALA A 35 -5.37 -1.01 1.04
C ALA A 35 -4.01 -0.44 0.60
N VAL A 36 -3.09 -1.27 0.10
CA VAL A 36 -1.78 -0.82 -0.41
C VAL A 36 -1.95 0.17 -1.56
N VAL A 37 -2.73 -0.19 -2.59
CA VAL A 37 -2.98 0.68 -3.74
C VAL A 37 -3.56 2.03 -3.31
N ARG A 38 -4.50 2.01 -2.35
CA ARG A 38 -5.17 3.20 -1.84
C ARG A 38 -4.23 4.10 -1.04
N VAL A 39 -3.39 3.53 -0.18
CA VAL A 39 -2.39 4.25 0.63
C VAL A 39 -1.34 4.91 -0.26
N VAL A 40 -0.82 4.19 -1.27
CA VAL A 40 0.16 4.75 -2.22
C VAL A 40 -0.44 5.92 -3.01
N LYS A 41 -1.71 5.84 -3.41
CA LYS A 41 -2.41 6.96 -4.07
C LYS A 41 -2.59 8.16 -3.15
N GLN A 42 -3.01 7.92 -1.90
CA GLN A 42 -3.24 8.99 -0.92
C GLN A 42 -1.94 9.73 -0.57
N PHE A 43 -0.86 8.98 -0.35
CA PHE A 43 0.43 9.54 0.06
C PHE A 43 1.39 9.80 -1.10
N ARG A 44 0.91 9.78 -2.34
CA ARG A 44 1.74 9.97 -3.55
C ARG A 44 2.69 11.17 -3.45
N TYR A 45 2.25 12.27 -2.85
CA TYR A 45 3.07 13.47 -2.66
C TYR A 45 4.23 13.28 -1.69
N TYR A 46 4.10 12.40 -0.70
CA TYR A 46 5.16 12.06 0.25
C TYR A 46 6.14 11.02 -0.31
N VAL A 47 5.67 10.11 -1.16
CA VAL A 47 6.48 9.00 -1.72
C VAL A 47 6.99 9.26 -3.14
N LEU A 48 6.85 10.50 -3.64
CA LEU A 48 7.14 10.83 -5.04
C LEU A 48 8.59 10.48 -5.41
N ASN A 49 8.77 9.57 -6.37
CA ASN A 49 10.07 9.09 -6.87
C ASN A 49 11.04 8.53 -5.81
N SER A 50 10.55 8.20 -4.62
CA SER A 50 11.37 7.60 -3.55
C SER A 50 11.19 6.09 -3.50
N HIS A 51 12.31 5.39 -3.27
CA HIS A 51 12.27 3.96 -3.02
C HIS A 51 11.53 3.70 -1.70
N THR A 52 10.32 3.13 -1.81
CA THR A 52 9.39 2.98 -0.69
C THR A 52 9.23 1.51 -0.30
N LEU A 53 9.32 1.24 1.00
CA LEU A 53 9.01 -0.07 1.58
C LEU A 53 7.56 -0.08 2.06
N VAL A 54 6.79 -1.09 1.65
CA VAL A 54 5.42 -1.32 2.15
C VAL A 54 5.42 -2.61 2.97
N LEU A 55 4.96 -2.53 4.21
CA LEU A 55 4.85 -3.66 5.13
C LEU A 55 3.39 -4.10 5.25
N PHE A 56 3.15 -5.41 5.13
CA PHE A 56 1.83 -6.01 5.25
C PHE A 56 1.98 -7.46 5.77
N PRO A 57 0.95 -8.03 6.43
CA PRO A 57 1.08 -9.32 7.09
C PRO A 57 1.11 -10.52 6.12
N ASP A 58 0.55 -10.39 4.92
CA ASP A 58 0.38 -11.52 3.99
C ASP A 58 1.26 -11.39 2.75
N THR A 59 2.25 -12.28 2.58
CA THR A 59 3.19 -12.28 1.47
C THR A 59 2.54 -12.45 0.09
N ALA A 60 1.35 -13.04 0.00
CA ALA A 60 0.61 -13.22 -1.26
C ALA A 60 0.23 -11.88 -1.91
N VAL A 61 0.07 -10.83 -1.12
CA VAL A 61 -0.23 -9.47 -1.60
C VAL A 61 0.89 -8.96 -2.52
N LYS A 62 2.16 -9.29 -2.23
CA LYS A 62 3.27 -8.94 -3.11
C LYS A 62 3.06 -9.54 -4.50
N SER A 63 2.79 -10.84 -4.55
CA SER A 63 2.62 -11.57 -5.80
C SER A 63 1.50 -10.99 -6.65
N ILE A 64 0.36 -10.67 -6.04
CA ILE A 64 -0.80 -10.08 -6.73
C ILE A 64 -0.47 -8.68 -7.29
N LEU A 65 0.25 -7.85 -6.52
CA LEU A 65 0.58 -6.49 -6.94
C LEU A 65 1.71 -6.42 -7.96
N THR A 66 2.58 -7.43 -8.03
CA THR A 66 3.73 -7.47 -8.96
C THR A 66 3.54 -8.43 -10.13
N GLN A 67 2.37 -9.04 -10.27
CA GLN A 67 2.04 -9.86 -11.44
C GLN A 67 2.09 -8.97 -12.68
N GLN A 68 3.06 -9.23 -13.57
CA GLN A 68 2.99 -8.74 -14.94
C GLN A 68 1.84 -9.49 -15.63
N GLU A 69 0.99 -8.76 -16.35
CA GLU A 69 -0.04 -9.40 -17.16
C GLU A 69 0.64 -10.35 -18.14
N LEU A 70 0.38 -11.64 -18.00
CA LEU A 70 0.91 -12.68 -18.87
C LEU A 70 0.15 -12.61 -20.20
N GLY A 71 0.38 -11.56 -20.98
CA GLY A 71 -0.45 -11.20 -22.13
C GLY A 71 0.23 -10.34 -23.21
N GLU A 72 1.45 -9.83 -23.00
CA GLU A 72 2.22 -9.16 -24.05
C GLU A 72 3.42 -9.99 -24.48
N SER A 73 3.13 -11.12 -25.14
CA SER A 73 4.03 -11.64 -26.17
C SER A 73 3.64 -10.96 -27.48
N THR A 74 4.35 -9.89 -27.87
CA THR A 74 4.36 -9.39 -29.25
C THR A 74 5.77 -8.97 -29.62
#